data_AF-A0A0A9Y2V6-F1
#
_entry.id   AF-A0A0A9Y2V6-F1
#
_cell.length_a   1.000
_cell.length_b   1.000
_cell.length_c   1.000
_cell.angle_alpha   90.00
_cell.angle_beta   90.00
_cell.angle_gamma   90.00
#
_symmetry.space_group_name_H-M   'P 1'
#
loop_
_entity.id
_entity.type
_entity.pdbx_description
1 polymer ?
#
loop_
_entity_poly.entity_id
_entity_poly.type
_entity_poly.pdbx_seq_one_letter_code
_entity_poly.pdbx_strand_id
1 'polypeptide(L)'
;MCERFGFDLNDSTKMLPEEVVPPRELGRLVLNRNTDNFFAETEQSAFHPGNVVPGIGFSNDPLLHGRLFSYSDAQTYRLGANRNQLPINAPKCPILYNAQEGASQMYIKRQISNYFPNLRDSNAPIPTDETPEANWEYAENKPITHGCPFSRGFHTFPGDKNFELSLRTVLGKVRGKPPTFYEHFAQATMFWNSLADWEKSHVISAFAFELGAVKDKEVRGRFINRILANIDQDLAQIVSVRAGVPYNPQLLHIDDDHPIRKYNLRAPIHKSPAISMGNQPYTPAGRKCAIYCCNGIVKSNLDALRAALTKLKVVIEVIAVSATPVKT
;
A
#
# COMPACT_ATOMS: atom_id res chain seq x y z
N MET A 1 10.26 4.73 20.98
CA MET A 1 10.38 4.02 19.68
C MET A 1 11.19 4.81 18.66
N CYS A 2 11.01 6.13 18.54
CA CYS A 2 11.75 6.97 17.59
C CYS A 2 13.27 6.99 17.77
N GLU A 3 13.76 6.83 19.01
CA GLU A 3 15.21 6.87 19.32
C GLU A 3 16.04 5.81 18.60
N ARG A 4 15.46 4.66 18.25
CA ARG A 4 16.19 3.57 17.57
C ARG A 4 16.38 3.82 16.07
N PHE A 5 15.40 4.45 15.43
CA PHE A 5 15.35 4.55 13.97
C PHE A 5 15.61 5.97 13.44
N GLY A 6 15.55 6.98 14.32
CA GLY A 6 15.62 8.39 13.92
C GLY A 6 14.33 8.93 13.31
N PHE A 7 13.26 8.15 13.27
CA PHE A 7 11.92 8.56 12.83
C PHE A 7 10.83 7.75 13.54
N ASP A 8 9.57 8.20 13.43
CA ASP A 8 8.42 7.53 14.05
C ASP A 8 7.86 6.42 13.15
N LEU A 9 7.62 5.23 13.71
CA LEU A 9 7.03 4.11 12.97
C LEU A 9 5.54 4.32 12.67
N ASN A 10 4.88 5.24 13.38
CA ASN A 10 3.50 5.63 13.10
C ASN A 10 3.40 6.75 12.06
N ASP A 11 4.52 7.27 11.56
CA ASP A 11 4.54 8.26 10.49
C ASP A 11 4.50 7.58 9.12
N SER A 12 3.33 7.56 8.50
CA SER A 12 3.12 7.03 7.14
C SER A 12 3.93 7.70 6.03
N THR A 13 4.59 8.84 6.29
CA THR A 13 5.53 9.47 5.35
C THR A 13 6.93 8.88 5.41
N LYS A 14 7.17 7.92 6.32
CA LYS A 14 8.46 7.29 6.55
C LYS A 14 8.43 5.82 6.15
N MET A 15 9.40 5.39 5.37
CA MET A 15 9.68 3.98 5.08
C MET A 15 10.74 3.43 6.03
N LEU A 16 10.67 2.12 6.30
CA LEU A 16 11.68 1.38 7.04
C LEU A 16 12.72 0.84 6.05
N PRO A 17 13.98 1.30 6.06
CA PRO A 17 14.99 0.80 5.13
C PRO A 17 15.31 -0.68 5.40
N GLU A 18 15.42 -1.47 4.33
CA GLU A 18 15.70 -2.91 4.42
C GLU A 18 17.07 -3.21 5.06
N GLU A 19 18.00 -2.26 4.99
CA GLU A 19 19.32 -2.35 5.64
C GLU A 19 19.24 -2.28 7.17
N VAL A 20 18.16 -1.71 7.73
CA VAL A 20 17.92 -1.69 9.18
C VAL A 20 17.12 -2.91 9.61
N VAL A 21 16.05 -3.19 8.87
CA VAL A 21 15.12 -4.28 9.16
C VAL A 21 14.88 -5.05 7.87
N PRO A 22 15.62 -6.14 7.63
CA PRO A 22 15.50 -6.90 6.40
C PRO A 22 14.12 -7.57 6.34
N PRO A 23 13.49 -7.61 5.14
CA PRO A 23 12.21 -8.28 4.97
C PRO A 23 12.34 -9.79 5.23
N ARG A 24 11.33 -10.36 5.88
CA ARG A 24 11.21 -11.80 6.08
C ARG A 24 10.12 -12.35 5.16
N GLU A 25 10.48 -13.27 4.27
CA GLU A 25 9.52 -13.96 3.42
C GLU A 25 8.60 -14.86 4.27
N LEU A 26 7.29 -14.69 4.11
CA LEU A 26 6.26 -15.45 4.85
C LEU A 26 5.45 -16.40 3.95
N GLY A 27 5.35 -16.12 2.66
CA GLY A 27 4.52 -16.91 1.75
C GLY A 27 4.49 -16.32 0.34
N ARG A 28 3.71 -16.97 -0.53
CA ARG A 28 3.59 -16.64 -1.96
C ARG A 28 2.12 -16.54 -2.37
N LEU A 29 1.74 -15.39 -2.93
CA LEU A 29 0.45 -15.19 -3.60
C LEU A 29 0.61 -15.43 -5.10
N VAL A 30 -0.32 -16.18 -5.72
CA VAL A 30 -0.33 -16.46 -7.16
C VAL A 30 -1.69 -16.08 -7.73
N LEU A 31 -1.71 -15.17 -8.72
CA LEU A 31 -2.90 -14.84 -9.49
C LEU A 31 -2.95 -15.74 -10.73
N ASN A 32 -3.92 -16.66 -10.79
CA ASN A 32 -3.98 -17.72 -11.81
C ASN A 32 -5.32 -17.81 -12.57
N ARG A 33 -6.26 -16.89 -12.32
CA ARG A 33 -7.56 -16.84 -12.99
C ARG A 33 -8.04 -15.40 -13.12
N ASN A 34 -8.59 -15.06 -14.28
CA ASN A 34 -9.28 -13.78 -14.49
C ASN A 34 -10.70 -13.84 -13.92
N THR A 35 -11.36 -12.69 -13.85
CA THR A 35 -12.77 -12.59 -13.52
C THR A 35 -13.64 -13.06 -14.70
N ASP A 36 -14.80 -13.62 -14.39
CA ASP A 36 -15.81 -13.98 -15.39
C ASP A 36 -16.66 -12.76 -15.75
N ASN A 37 -16.96 -11.90 -14.77
CA ASN A 37 -17.69 -10.65 -14.99
C ASN A 37 -17.02 -9.49 -14.24
N PHE A 38 -16.46 -8.55 -15.00
CA PHE A 38 -15.76 -7.38 -14.45
C PHE A 38 -16.64 -6.58 -13.47
N PHE A 39 -17.91 -6.37 -13.78
CA PHE A 39 -18.77 -5.54 -12.94
C PHE A 39 -19.15 -6.26 -11.63
N ALA A 40 -19.51 -7.54 -11.71
CA ALA A 40 -19.94 -8.32 -10.55
C ALA A 40 -18.79 -8.65 -9.58
N GLU A 41 -17.56 -8.77 -10.10
CA GLU A 41 -16.40 -9.16 -9.31
C GLU A 41 -15.46 -7.98 -9.05
N THR A 42 -14.93 -7.33 -10.08
CA THR A 42 -13.95 -6.25 -9.91
C THR A 42 -14.60 -4.98 -9.37
N GLU A 43 -15.62 -4.47 -10.06
CA GLU A 43 -16.24 -3.18 -9.71
C GLU A 43 -16.97 -3.26 -8.35
N GLN A 44 -17.63 -4.37 -8.06
CA GLN A 44 -18.37 -4.58 -6.81
C GLN A 44 -17.51 -5.11 -5.65
N SER A 45 -16.23 -5.40 -5.87
CA SER A 45 -15.32 -5.74 -4.77
C SER A 45 -15.19 -4.60 -3.77
N ALA A 46 -15.11 -4.94 -2.48
CA ALA A 46 -15.08 -3.99 -1.38
C ALA A 46 -13.96 -4.32 -0.39
N PHE A 47 -12.81 -3.67 -0.56
CA PHE A 47 -11.67 -3.81 0.36
C PHE A 47 -11.74 -2.79 1.48
N HIS A 48 -11.30 -3.16 2.68
CA HIS A 48 -11.22 -2.26 3.82
C HIS A 48 -10.04 -2.66 4.72
N PRO A 49 -9.12 -1.74 5.07
CA PRO A 49 -8.03 -2.05 6.01
C PRO A 49 -8.50 -2.43 7.42
N GLY A 50 -9.74 -2.12 7.80
CA GLY A 50 -10.32 -2.56 9.08
C GLY A 50 -10.80 -4.02 9.08
N ASN A 51 -10.86 -4.68 7.91
CA ASN A 51 -11.21 -6.10 7.81
C ASN A 51 -9.97 -6.98 8.12
N VAL A 52 -9.53 -6.95 9.38
CA VAL A 52 -8.45 -7.79 9.90
C VAL A 52 -9.01 -9.03 10.58
N VAL A 53 -8.14 -10.02 10.80
CA VAL A 53 -8.46 -11.27 11.52
C VAL A 53 -7.75 -11.31 12.87
N PRO A 54 -8.21 -12.13 13.84
CA PRO A 54 -7.52 -12.29 15.11
C PRO A 54 -6.02 -12.59 14.92
N GLY A 55 -5.17 -11.91 15.69
CA GLY A 55 -3.71 -11.94 15.54
C GLY A 55 -3.12 -10.76 14.78
N ILE A 56 -3.94 -9.97 14.08
CA ILE A 56 -3.55 -8.72 13.43
C ILE A 56 -4.27 -7.56 14.11
N GLY A 57 -3.52 -6.52 14.49
CA GLY A 57 -4.03 -5.32 15.14
C GLY A 57 -3.65 -4.05 14.40
N PHE A 58 -3.99 -2.91 14.99
CA PHE A 58 -3.70 -1.59 14.44
C PHE A 58 -2.65 -0.87 15.28
N SER A 59 -1.83 -0.04 14.64
CA SER A 59 -0.95 0.92 15.31
C SER A 59 -1.65 2.26 15.49
N ASN A 60 -0.98 3.19 16.17
CA ASN A 60 -1.46 4.56 16.38
C ASN A 60 -1.11 5.51 15.21
N ASP A 61 -0.96 4.97 13.99
CA ASP A 61 -0.77 5.77 12.78
C ASP A 61 -2.03 6.63 12.52
N PRO A 62 -1.93 7.97 12.55
CA PRO A 62 -3.08 8.86 12.42
C PRO A 62 -3.74 8.75 11.04
N LEU A 63 -3.01 8.40 9.99
CA LEU A 63 -3.57 8.18 8.65
C LEU A 63 -4.35 6.86 8.60
N LEU A 64 -3.82 5.80 9.21
CA LEU A 64 -4.53 4.52 9.32
C LEU A 64 -5.88 4.70 10.03
N HIS A 65 -5.91 5.40 11.17
CA HIS A 65 -7.15 5.63 11.91
C HIS A 65 -8.25 6.30 11.07
N GLY A 66 -7.91 7.31 10.27
CA GLY A 66 -8.87 7.92 9.34
C GLY A 66 -9.39 6.94 8.29
N ARG A 67 -8.52 6.06 7.78
CA ARG A 67 -8.88 5.00 6.82
C ARG A 67 -9.76 3.92 7.43
N LEU A 68 -9.62 3.61 8.73
CA LEU A 68 -10.50 2.65 9.41
C LEU A 68 -11.97 3.11 9.40
N PHE A 69 -12.22 4.42 9.37
CA PHE A 69 -13.56 4.96 9.20
C PHE A 69 -14.00 4.99 7.72
N SER A 70 -13.17 5.59 6.87
CA SER A 70 -13.57 6.03 5.51
C SER A 70 -14.09 4.91 4.60
N TYR A 71 -13.47 3.73 4.60
CA TYR A 71 -13.83 2.69 3.63
C TYR A 71 -15.21 2.10 3.89
N SER A 72 -15.59 1.88 5.16
CA SER A 72 -16.91 1.36 5.50
C SER A 72 -18.01 2.35 5.11
N ASP A 73 -17.77 3.64 5.39
CA ASP A 73 -18.68 4.74 5.04
C ASP A 73 -18.88 4.84 3.52
N ALA A 74 -17.79 4.98 2.76
CA ALA A 74 -17.84 5.09 1.31
C ALA A 74 -18.53 3.89 0.64
N GLN A 75 -18.29 2.68 1.14
CA GLN A 75 -18.92 1.47 0.61
C GLN A 75 -20.42 1.40 0.91
N THR A 76 -20.87 1.97 2.03
CA THR A 76 -22.31 2.01 2.37
C THR A 76 -23.08 2.82 1.34
N TYR A 77 -22.52 3.94 0.89
CA TYR A 77 -23.08 4.72 -0.22
C TYR A 77 -22.94 4.00 -1.57
N ARG A 78 -21.76 3.45 -1.87
CA ARG A 78 -21.44 2.86 -3.18
C ARG A 78 -22.18 1.55 -3.49
N LEU A 79 -22.31 0.66 -2.50
CA LEU A 79 -22.82 -0.71 -2.68
C LEU A 79 -24.03 -1.02 -1.79
N GLY A 80 -24.36 -0.16 -0.83
CA GLY A 80 -25.44 -0.37 0.13
C GLY A 80 -25.00 -1.05 1.43
N ALA A 81 -25.95 -1.12 2.37
CA ALA A 81 -25.72 -1.66 3.71
C ALA A 81 -25.32 -3.15 3.71
N ASN A 82 -25.89 -3.95 2.80
CA ASN A 82 -25.66 -5.40 2.71
C ASN A 82 -24.56 -5.79 1.71
N ARG A 83 -23.61 -4.89 1.40
CA ARG A 83 -22.47 -5.13 0.48
C ARG A 83 -21.66 -6.39 0.74
N ASN A 84 -21.60 -6.85 2.00
CA ASN A 84 -20.89 -8.07 2.39
C ASN A 84 -21.59 -9.35 1.93
N GLN A 85 -22.83 -9.26 1.43
CA GLN A 85 -23.60 -10.38 0.90
C GLN A 85 -23.38 -10.58 -0.60
N LEU A 86 -22.76 -9.61 -1.27
CA LEU A 86 -22.37 -9.76 -2.68
C LEU A 86 -21.41 -10.95 -2.82
N PRO A 87 -21.56 -11.81 -3.84
CA PRO A 87 -20.79 -13.06 -3.94
C PRO A 87 -19.27 -12.90 -3.85
N ILE A 88 -18.73 -11.78 -4.36
CA ILE A 88 -17.28 -11.49 -4.33
C ILE A 88 -16.78 -11.03 -2.95
N ASN A 89 -17.64 -10.40 -2.15
CA ASN A 89 -17.30 -9.89 -0.81
C ASN A 89 -17.68 -10.86 0.31
N ALA A 90 -18.54 -11.84 0.01
CA ALA A 90 -19.05 -12.78 0.98
C ALA A 90 -17.91 -13.63 1.57
N PRO A 91 -17.80 -13.69 2.92
CA PRO A 91 -16.81 -14.55 3.56
C PRO A 91 -17.07 -16.02 3.21
N LYS A 92 -16.00 -16.80 3.16
CA LYS A 92 -16.09 -18.25 2.94
C LYS A 92 -16.33 -19.03 4.24
N CYS A 93 -16.15 -18.39 5.39
CA CYS A 93 -16.46 -18.94 6.70
C CYS A 93 -17.92 -18.62 7.12
N PRO A 94 -18.49 -19.37 8.08
CA PRO A 94 -19.82 -19.09 8.60
C PRO A 94 -19.93 -17.69 9.21
N ILE A 95 -21.07 -17.02 9.00
CA ILE A 95 -21.39 -15.72 9.59
C ILE A 95 -22.69 -15.80 10.37
N LEU A 96 -22.64 -15.40 11.64
CA LEU A 96 -23.78 -15.37 12.55
C LEU A 96 -23.72 -14.05 13.33
N TYR A 97 -24.71 -13.19 13.14
CA TYR A 97 -24.76 -11.87 13.77
C TYR A 97 -26.20 -11.35 13.85
N ASN A 98 -26.44 -10.38 14.73
CA ASN A 98 -27.78 -9.89 15.06
C ASN A 98 -28.33 -8.81 14.12
N ALA A 99 -27.50 -8.06 13.39
CA ALA A 99 -27.98 -7.00 12.50
C ALA A 99 -28.92 -7.55 11.41
N GLN A 100 -30.07 -6.90 11.24
CA GLN A 100 -31.14 -7.28 10.32
C GLN A 100 -31.32 -6.23 9.21
N GLU A 101 -32.16 -6.54 8.22
CA GLU A 101 -32.67 -5.58 7.23
C GLU A 101 -31.58 -4.92 6.35
N GLY A 102 -31.78 -3.65 5.97
CA GLY A 102 -30.97 -2.94 4.99
C GLY A 102 -31.39 -3.20 3.54
N ALA A 103 -31.10 -2.25 2.65
CA ALA A 103 -31.37 -2.40 1.22
C ALA A 103 -30.71 -3.67 0.66
N SER A 104 -31.42 -4.36 -0.23
CA SER A 104 -30.96 -5.60 -0.88
C SER A 104 -30.50 -6.70 0.09
N GLN A 105 -31.22 -6.89 1.19
CA GLN A 105 -31.02 -8.02 2.10
C GLN A 105 -31.30 -9.35 1.38
N MET A 106 -30.27 -10.18 1.22
CA MET A 106 -30.34 -11.48 0.53
C MET A 106 -30.55 -12.65 1.50
N TYR A 107 -30.13 -12.52 2.76
CA TYR A 107 -30.27 -13.59 3.74
C TYR A 107 -31.64 -13.55 4.43
N ILE A 108 -32.29 -14.71 4.47
CA ILE A 108 -33.50 -14.92 5.29
C ILE A 108 -33.05 -15.48 6.65
N LYS A 109 -32.89 -14.60 7.64
CA LYS A 109 -32.51 -15.01 9.00
C LYS A 109 -33.69 -15.66 9.73
N ARG A 110 -33.48 -16.86 10.27
CA ARG A 110 -34.52 -17.65 10.97
C ARG A 110 -34.51 -17.48 12.50
N GLN A 111 -33.57 -16.71 13.05
CA GLN A 111 -33.49 -16.44 14.48
C GLN A 111 -34.73 -15.69 14.98
N ILE A 112 -35.18 -16.01 16.19
CA ILE A 112 -36.38 -15.38 16.79
C ILE A 112 -36.03 -13.98 17.30
N SER A 113 -34.81 -13.78 17.78
CA SER A 113 -34.28 -12.57 18.40
C SER A 113 -33.24 -11.90 17.50
N ASN A 114 -33.21 -10.56 17.51
CA ASN A 114 -32.24 -9.74 16.78
C ASN A 114 -31.36 -8.90 17.71
N TYR A 115 -31.22 -9.31 18.97
CA TYR A 115 -30.45 -8.62 20.00
C TYR A 115 -29.73 -9.61 20.91
N PHE A 116 -28.71 -9.14 21.62
CA PHE A 116 -27.96 -9.90 22.63
C PHE A 116 -27.73 -9.00 23.87
N PRO A 117 -27.83 -9.52 25.10
CA PRO A 117 -28.26 -10.87 25.45
C PRO A 117 -29.78 -11.08 25.23
N ASN A 118 -30.20 -12.31 24.95
CA ASN A 118 -31.60 -12.70 24.74
C ASN A 118 -31.93 -14.08 25.36
N LEU A 119 -33.17 -14.26 25.84
CA LEU A 119 -33.60 -15.54 26.41
C LEU A 119 -34.22 -16.49 25.37
N ARG A 120 -34.85 -15.94 24.32
CA ARG A 120 -35.70 -16.72 23.39
C ARG A 120 -34.92 -17.65 22.48
N ASP A 121 -33.67 -17.30 22.18
CA ASP A 121 -32.74 -18.14 21.40
C ASP A 121 -31.53 -18.56 22.24
N SER A 122 -31.69 -18.68 23.56
CA SER A 122 -30.61 -19.10 24.47
C SER A 122 -29.31 -18.29 24.29
N ASN A 123 -29.44 -16.95 24.16
CA ASN A 123 -28.34 -16.01 23.91
C ASN A 123 -27.59 -16.21 22.58
N ALA A 124 -28.11 -16.99 21.63
CA ALA A 124 -27.48 -17.13 20.31
C ALA A 124 -27.69 -15.86 19.45
N PRO A 125 -26.74 -15.51 18.55
CA PRO A 125 -25.38 -16.05 18.47
C PRO A 125 -24.51 -15.61 19.67
N ILE A 126 -23.75 -16.57 20.24
CA ILE A 126 -22.95 -16.37 21.44
C ILE A 126 -21.61 -15.72 21.06
N PRO A 127 -21.17 -14.65 21.73
CA PRO A 127 -19.82 -14.13 21.59
C PRO A 127 -18.79 -15.20 21.97
N THR A 128 -17.80 -15.41 21.10
CA THR A 128 -16.65 -16.29 21.39
C THR A 128 -15.80 -15.69 22.52
N ASP A 129 -15.22 -16.54 23.37
CA ASP A 129 -14.46 -16.11 24.56
C ASP A 129 -13.36 -15.09 24.22
N GLU A 130 -13.26 -14.10 25.11
CA GLU A 130 -12.41 -12.92 24.94
C GLU A 130 -11.00 -13.06 25.57
N THR A 131 -10.73 -14.18 26.26
CA THR A 131 -9.52 -14.29 27.08
C THR A 131 -8.23 -14.42 26.24
N PRO A 132 -7.15 -13.68 26.59
CA PRO A 132 -5.80 -13.82 26.02
C PRO A 132 -5.26 -15.26 26.02
N GLU A 133 -5.67 -16.06 27.00
CA GLU A 133 -5.20 -17.43 27.24
C GLU A 133 -6.01 -18.51 26.49
N ALA A 134 -7.15 -18.20 25.88
CA ALA A 134 -7.95 -19.17 25.13
C ALA A 134 -7.19 -19.69 23.88
N ASN A 135 -6.52 -20.82 24.08
CA ASN A 135 -5.97 -21.82 23.17
C ASN A 135 -5.62 -21.33 21.75
N TRP A 136 -4.35 -20.99 21.58
CA TRP A 136 -3.68 -20.99 20.27
C TRP A 136 -3.51 -22.41 19.71
N GLU A 137 -4.27 -23.41 20.16
CA GLU A 137 -4.19 -24.78 19.67
C GLU A 137 -4.37 -24.77 18.15
N TYR A 138 -3.22 -24.79 17.47
CA TYR A 138 -3.13 -25.10 16.08
C TYR A 138 -3.78 -26.48 15.97
N ALA A 139 -4.88 -26.59 15.24
CA ALA A 139 -5.51 -27.86 15.03
C ALA A 139 -4.64 -28.67 14.05
N GLU A 140 -3.48 -29.10 14.51
CA GLU A 140 -2.39 -29.74 13.76
C GLU A 140 -2.88 -31.00 13.02
N ASN A 141 -4.04 -31.54 13.43
CA ASN A 141 -4.69 -32.71 12.86
C ASN A 141 -6.19 -32.55 12.54
N LYS A 142 -6.74 -31.33 12.45
CA LYS A 142 -8.13 -31.17 11.93
C LYS A 142 -8.09 -30.78 10.45
N PRO A 143 -8.79 -31.52 9.57
CA PRO A 143 -8.93 -31.12 8.18
C PRO A 143 -9.47 -29.68 8.13
N ILE A 144 -8.82 -28.78 7.40
CA ILE A 144 -9.33 -27.44 7.12
C ILE A 144 -10.48 -27.59 6.12
N THR A 145 -11.61 -28.14 6.55
CA THR A 145 -12.78 -28.38 5.69
C THR A 145 -13.67 -27.14 5.56
N HIS A 146 -13.46 -26.10 6.38
CA HIS A 146 -14.33 -24.90 6.44
C HIS A 146 -13.59 -23.55 6.55
N GLY A 147 -12.33 -23.47 6.14
CA GLY A 147 -11.66 -22.19 5.82
C GLY A 147 -11.34 -21.21 6.97
N CYS A 148 -11.80 -21.44 8.20
CA CYS A 148 -11.33 -20.69 9.38
C CYS A 148 -10.86 -21.66 10.47
N PRO A 149 -9.54 -21.77 10.74
CA PRO A 149 -9.01 -22.62 11.81
C PRO A 149 -9.14 -21.99 13.20
N PHE A 150 -9.70 -20.79 13.33
CA PHE A 150 -9.74 -20.04 14.58
C PHE A 150 -11.12 -20.09 15.23
N SER A 151 -11.20 -20.64 16.45
CA SER A 151 -12.39 -20.64 17.29
C SER A 151 -12.48 -19.42 18.24
N ARG A 152 -11.71 -18.36 17.95
CA ARG A 152 -11.45 -17.27 18.91
C ARG A 152 -12.04 -15.94 18.46
N GLY A 153 -12.50 -15.15 19.44
CA GLY A 153 -12.93 -13.77 19.23
C GLY A 153 -11.78 -12.84 18.88
N PHE A 154 -12.09 -11.72 18.22
CA PHE A 154 -11.11 -10.65 17.99
C PHE A 154 -10.80 -9.92 19.30
N HIS A 155 -9.51 -9.71 19.58
CA HIS A 155 -9.05 -8.93 20.73
C HIS A 155 -8.21 -7.76 20.27
N THR A 156 -8.57 -6.58 20.75
CA THR A 156 -7.69 -5.42 20.67
C THR A 156 -6.52 -5.67 21.61
N PHE A 157 -5.30 -5.67 21.09
CA PHE A 157 -4.11 -5.76 21.92
C PHE A 157 -4.17 -4.68 23.00
N PRO A 158 -3.95 -5.02 24.28
CA PRO A 158 -3.87 -4.00 25.30
C PRO A 158 -2.69 -3.12 24.93
N GLY A 159 -2.97 -1.88 24.49
CA GLY A 159 -1.96 -0.83 24.49
C GLY A 159 -1.36 -0.73 25.89
N ASP A 160 -0.17 -0.17 26.03
CA ASP A 160 0.38 0.12 27.35
C ASP A 160 -0.57 1.12 28.05
N LYS A 161 -1.49 0.58 28.84
CA LYS A 161 -2.55 1.35 29.50
C LYS A 161 -1.94 2.42 30.39
N ASN A 162 -0.73 2.21 30.92
CA ASN A 162 -0.04 3.21 31.73
C ASN A 162 0.52 4.34 30.85
N PHE A 163 1.05 4.04 29.67
CA PHE A 163 1.52 5.04 28.70
C PHE A 163 0.36 5.85 28.08
N GLU A 164 -0.72 5.20 27.67
CA GLU A 164 -1.88 5.89 27.08
C GLU A 164 -2.65 6.72 28.10
N LEU A 165 -2.81 6.20 29.33
CA LEU A 165 -3.47 6.91 30.41
C LEU A 165 -2.62 8.08 30.90
N SER A 166 -1.28 7.92 30.99
CA SER A 166 -0.38 9.03 31.34
C SER A 166 -0.37 10.13 30.28
N LEU A 167 -0.31 9.81 28.98
CA LEU A 167 -0.39 10.80 27.91
C LEU A 167 -1.74 11.55 27.91
N ARG A 168 -2.87 10.84 28.08
CA ARG A 168 -4.19 11.49 28.17
C ARG A 168 -4.34 12.36 29.42
N THR A 169 -3.75 11.95 30.54
CA THR A 169 -3.78 12.70 31.80
C THR A 169 -2.86 13.93 31.75
N VAL A 170 -1.73 13.85 31.06
CA VAL A 170 -0.72 14.92 30.97
C VAL A 170 -1.01 15.93 29.86
N LEU A 171 -1.49 15.50 28.69
CA LEU A 171 -1.68 16.37 27.51
C LEU A 171 -3.15 16.71 27.20
N GLY A 172 -4.11 15.95 27.73
CA GLY A 172 -5.52 16.10 27.38
C GLY A 172 -5.83 15.70 25.92
N LYS A 173 -7.02 16.08 25.44
CA LYS A 173 -7.42 15.88 24.03
C LYS A 173 -6.83 16.99 23.17
N VAL A 174 -5.86 16.65 22.32
CA VAL A 174 -5.17 17.60 21.44
C VAL A 174 -5.45 17.27 19.97
N ARG A 175 -5.58 18.30 19.13
CA ARG A 175 -5.54 18.19 17.67
C ARG A 175 -4.21 18.76 17.19
N GLY A 176 -3.23 17.88 16.99
CA GLY A 176 -1.88 18.27 16.57
C GLY A 176 -1.08 17.06 16.11
N LYS A 177 0.05 17.31 15.45
CA LYS A 177 1.01 16.27 15.08
C LYS A 177 2.03 16.10 16.19
N PRO A 178 2.49 14.88 16.48
CA PRO A 178 3.60 14.71 17.40
C PRO A 178 4.86 15.37 16.82
N PRO A 179 5.76 15.91 17.66
CA PRO A 179 7.00 16.55 17.22
C PRO A 179 7.87 15.67 16.30
N THR A 180 7.73 14.34 16.42
CA THR A 180 8.46 13.34 15.63
C THR A 180 8.11 13.35 14.13
N PHE A 181 6.98 13.95 13.74
CA PHE A 181 6.50 13.99 12.35
C PHE A 181 7.00 15.21 11.57
N TYR A 182 7.75 16.12 12.21
CA TYR A 182 8.19 17.38 11.60
C TYR A 182 9.48 17.26 10.76
N GLU A 183 10.04 16.05 10.65
CA GLU A 183 11.10 15.76 9.68
C GLU A 183 10.47 15.41 8.31
N HIS A 184 10.91 16.08 7.25
CA HIS A 184 10.27 16.01 5.93
C HIS A 184 11.22 15.72 4.75
N PHE A 185 12.54 15.81 4.94
CA PHE A 185 13.51 15.83 3.83
C PHE A 185 14.47 14.65 3.86
N ALA A 186 14.84 14.12 5.03
CA ALA A 186 15.89 13.12 5.15
C ALA A 186 15.61 11.87 4.31
N GLN A 187 14.37 11.36 4.33
CA GLN A 187 14.03 10.19 3.53
C GLN A 187 13.88 10.49 2.03
N ALA A 188 13.48 11.70 1.65
CA ALA A 188 13.47 12.12 0.25
C ALA A 188 14.91 12.23 -0.30
N THR A 189 15.84 12.75 0.51
CA THR A 189 17.28 12.77 0.19
C THR A 189 17.85 11.36 0.12
N MET A 190 17.51 10.48 1.06
CA MET A 190 17.89 9.06 1.03
C MET A 190 17.40 8.39 -0.26
N PHE A 191 16.14 8.60 -0.63
CA PHE A 191 15.57 8.10 -1.90
C PHE A 191 16.39 8.60 -3.09
N TRP A 192 16.58 9.91 -3.23
CA TRP A 192 17.36 10.52 -4.32
C TRP A 192 18.78 9.95 -4.42
N ASN A 193 19.47 9.84 -3.30
CA ASN A 193 20.84 9.31 -3.24
C ASN A 193 20.93 7.82 -3.60
N SER A 194 19.81 7.10 -3.49
CA SER A 194 19.72 5.67 -3.78
C SER A 194 19.50 5.35 -5.25
N LEU A 195 19.02 6.33 -6.02
CA LEU A 195 18.73 6.16 -7.44
C LEU A 195 19.99 6.02 -8.30
N ALA A 196 19.91 5.19 -9.33
CA ALA A 196 20.87 5.14 -10.43
C ALA A 196 20.80 6.42 -11.28
N ASP A 197 21.85 6.70 -12.06
CA ASP A 197 21.95 7.95 -12.83
C ASP A 197 20.83 8.11 -13.87
N TRP A 198 20.40 7.01 -14.49
CA TRP A 198 19.27 7.01 -15.42
C TRP A 198 17.93 7.25 -14.70
N GLU A 199 17.75 6.74 -13.48
CA GLU A 199 16.58 7.00 -12.64
C GLU A 199 16.53 8.47 -12.23
N LYS A 200 17.66 9.03 -11.80
CA LYS A 200 17.80 10.46 -11.50
C LYS A 200 17.43 11.32 -12.70
N SER A 201 17.91 10.94 -13.89
CA SER A 201 17.58 11.64 -15.14
C SER A 201 16.08 11.61 -15.45
N HIS A 202 15.39 10.49 -15.20
CA HIS A 202 13.94 10.38 -15.32
C HIS A 202 13.22 11.26 -14.29
N VAL A 203 13.65 11.25 -13.02
CA VAL A 203 13.07 12.10 -11.96
C VAL A 203 13.19 13.58 -12.29
N ILE A 204 14.37 14.04 -12.74
CA ILE A 204 14.58 15.42 -13.20
C ILE A 204 13.61 15.76 -14.33
N SER A 205 13.48 14.87 -15.31
CA SER A 205 12.63 15.08 -16.48
C SER A 205 11.15 15.11 -16.09
N ALA A 206 10.72 14.26 -15.16
CA ALA A 206 9.38 14.24 -14.62
C ALA A 206 9.05 15.54 -13.86
N PHE A 207 9.91 15.99 -12.95
CA PHE A 207 9.70 17.27 -12.25
C PHE A 207 9.63 18.44 -13.23
N ALA A 208 10.52 18.49 -14.22
CA ALA A 208 10.50 19.54 -15.24
C ALA A 208 9.20 19.52 -16.07
N PHE A 209 8.70 18.32 -16.43
CA PHE A 209 7.47 18.16 -17.18
C PHE A 209 6.24 18.63 -16.38
N GLU A 210 6.07 18.13 -15.15
CA GLU A 210 4.93 18.44 -14.29
C GLU A 210 4.92 19.93 -13.90
N LEU A 211 6.07 20.49 -13.49
CA LEU A 211 6.17 21.91 -13.16
C LEU A 211 6.05 22.80 -14.40
N GLY A 212 6.43 22.31 -15.57
CA GLY A 212 6.22 22.99 -16.85
C GLY A 212 4.74 23.23 -17.15
N ALA A 213 3.87 22.31 -16.74
CA ALA A 213 2.42 22.41 -16.90
C ALA A 213 1.76 23.38 -15.90
N VAL A 214 2.40 23.67 -14.76
CA VAL A 214 1.87 24.60 -13.75
C VAL A 214 1.94 26.03 -14.25
N LYS A 215 0.83 26.69 -14.63
CA LYS A 215 0.89 28.04 -15.22
C LYS A 215 1.51 29.11 -14.31
N ASP A 216 1.33 28.97 -13.00
CA ASP A 216 1.83 29.93 -12.01
C ASP A 216 3.33 29.72 -11.73
N LYS A 217 4.15 30.71 -12.14
CA LYS A 217 5.60 30.69 -11.93
C LYS A 217 5.99 30.79 -10.45
N GLU A 218 5.17 31.42 -9.62
CA GLU A 218 5.45 31.50 -8.19
C GLU A 218 5.32 30.12 -7.53
N VAL A 219 4.30 29.35 -7.91
CA VAL A 219 4.13 27.97 -7.44
C VAL A 219 5.33 27.11 -7.82
N ARG A 220 5.77 27.17 -9.09
CA ARG A 220 6.99 26.48 -9.55
C ARG A 220 8.21 26.89 -8.71
N GLY A 221 8.42 28.20 -8.58
CA GLY A 221 9.57 28.76 -7.85
C GLY A 221 9.56 28.36 -6.38
N ARG A 222 8.41 28.39 -5.71
CA ARG A 222 8.27 27.97 -4.30
C ARG A 222 8.59 26.48 -4.13
N PHE A 223 8.06 25.61 -4.99
CA PHE A 223 8.33 24.18 -4.90
C PHE A 223 9.82 23.87 -5.10
N ILE A 224 10.44 24.44 -6.14
CA ILE A 224 11.85 24.17 -6.44
C ILE A 224 12.76 24.74 -5.34
N ASN A 225 12.57 26.02 -4.99
CA ASN A 225 13.48 26.72 -4.09
C ASN A 225 13.27 26.39 -2.61
N ARG A 226 12.07 25.94 -2.20
CA ARG A 226 11.77 25.61 -0.78
C ARG A 226 11.65 24.12 -0.51
N ILE A 227 11.37 23.29 -1.51
CA ILE A 227 11.22 21.83 -1.32
C ILE A 227 12.39 21.09 -1.93
N LEU A 228 12.60 21.18 -3.26
CA LEU A 228 13.66 20.43 -3.93
C LEU A 228 15.05 20.82 -3.42
N ALA A 229 15.31 22.11 -3.20
CA ALA A 229 16.60 22.58 -2.69
C ALA A 229 16.96 22.02 -1.30
N ASN A 230 15.95 21.65 -0.48
CA ASN A 230 16.16 20.99 0.81
C ASN A 230 16.41 19.49 0.69
N ILE A 231 16.13 18.90 -0.48
CA ILE A 231 16.39 17.49 -0.79
C ILE A 231 17.78 17.35 -1.41
N ASP A 232 18.02 18.08 -2.50
CA ASP A 232 19.25 18.10 -3.28
C ASP A 232 19.33 19.37 -4.14
N GLN A 233 20.44 20.11 -4.05
CA GLN A 233 20.59 21.40 -4.71
C GLN A 233 20.81 21.29 -6.22
N ASP A 234 21.54 20.27 -6.67
CA ASP A 234 21.81 20.06 -8.09
C ASP A 234 20.52 19.68 -8.83
N LEU A 235 19.72 18.80 -8.24
CA LEU A 235 18.36 18.48 -8.69
C LEU A 235 17.53 19.76 -8.83
N ALA A 236 17.47 20.58 -7.78
CA ALA A 236 16.67 21.80 -7.77
C ALA A 236 17.11 22.80 -8.85
N GLN A 237 18.41 22.99 -9.02
CA GLN A 237 18.98 23.90 -10.02
C GLN A 237 18.72 23.42 -11.45
N ILE A 238 18.87 22.12 -11.72
CA ILE A 238 18.59 21.58 -13.07
C ILE A 238 17.09 21.74 -13.39
N VAL A 239 16.22 21.44 -12.43
CA VAL A 239 14.76 21.57 -12.61
C VAL A 239 14.34 23.03 -12.75
N SER A 240 14.96 23.98 -12.04
CA SER A 240 14.63 25.41 -12.15
C SER A 240 14.86 25.95 -13.56
N VAL A 241 16.00 25.58 -14.17
CA VAL A 241 16.36 25.99 -15.54
C VAL A 241 15.32 25.45 -16.53
N ARG A 242 14.95 24.16 -16.41
CA ARG A 242 13.97 23.53 -17.30
C ARG A 242 12.55 24.05 -17.09
N ALA A 243 12.18 24.39 -15.85
CA ALA A 243 10.87 24.93 -15.51
C ALA A 243 10.73 26.45 -15.79
N GLY A 244 11.82 27.11 -16.21
CA GLY A 244 11.84 28.53 -16.58
C GLY A 244 11.65 29.47 -15.40
N VAL A 245 12.20 29.13 -14.23
CA VAL A 245 12.15 29.95 -13.01
C VAL A 245 13.54 30.18 -12.43
N PRO A 246 13.79 31.35 -11.81
CA PRO A 246 15.08 31.63 -11.19
C PRO A 246 15.33 30.68 -10.01
N TYR A 247 16.55 30.18 -9.94
CA TYR A 247 17.04 29.43 -8.78
C TYR A 247 17.50 30.42 -7.71
N ASN A 248 16.83 30.39 -6.57
CA ASN A 248 17.18 31.16 -5.38
C ASN A 248 16.80 30.31 -4.16
N PRO A 249 17.66 29.36 -3.75
CA PRO A 249 17.31 28.36 -2.75
C PRO A 249 17.02 29.03 -1.41
N GLN A 250 15.87 28.68 -0.84
CA GLN A 250 15.43 29.08 0.49
C GLN A 250 15.48 27.84 1.37
N LEU A 251 16.70 27.45 1.74
CA LEU A 251 16.93 26.29 2.58
C LEU A 251 16.26 26.50 3.94
N LEU A 252 15.66 25.44 4.47
CA LEU A 252 15.03 25.49 5.78
C LEU A 252 16.10 25.63 6.84
N HIS A 253 16.13 26.79 7.48
CA HIS A 253 16.86 27.00 8.71
C HIS A 253 16.15 26.24 9.82
N ILE A 254 16.81 25.20 10.32
CA ILE A 254 16.33 24.43 11.47
C ILE A 254 17.02 25.04 12.69
N ASP A 255 16.27 25.74 13.54
CA ASP A 255 16.76 26.26 14.82
C ASP A 255 16.93 25.12 15.83
N ASP A 256 17.73 25.33 16.87
CA ASP A 256 18.01 24.31 17.89
C ASP A 256 16.74 23.84 18.63
N ASP A 257 15.76 24.73 18.79
CA ASP A 257 14.46 24.42 19.40
C ASP A 257 13.49 23.67 18.47
N HIS A 258 13.80 23.57 17.17
CA HIS A 258 12.96 22.85 16.22
C HIS A 258 12.93 21.35 16.56
N PRO A 259 11.75 20.68 16.51
CA PRO A 259 11.61 19.26 16.87
C PRO A 259 12.66 18.32 16.28
N ILE A 260 13.03 18.52 15.02
CA ILE A 260 14.08 17.74 14.34
C ILE A 260 15.41 17.77 15.11
N ARG A 261 15.88 18.96 15.54
CA ARG A 261 17.14 19.10 16.28
C ARG A 261 16.97 18.70 17.73
N LYS A 262 15.90 19.16 18.38
CA LYS A 262 15.59 18.86 19.77
C LYS A 262 15.51 17.35 20.07
N TYR A 263 14.94 16.57 19.16
CA TYR A 263 14.79 15.12 19.30
C TYR A 263 15.74 14.30 18.41
N ASN A 264 16.74 14.95 17.79
CA ASN A 264 17.73 14.33 16.90
C ASN A 264 17.12 13.36 15.86
N LEU A 265 16.07 13.79 15.16
CA LEU A 265 15.26 12.95 14.26
C LEU A 265 15.89 12.74 12.88
N ARG A 266 17.22 12.73 12.76
CA ARG A 266 17.88 12.47 11.49
C ARG A 266 18.18 10.99 11.40
N ALA A 267 17.51 10.32 10.45
CA ALA A 267 17.83 8.93 10.12
C ALA A 267 19.33 8.82 9.76
N PRO A 268 20.07 7.86 10.33
CA PRO A 268 21.51 7.71 10.07
C PRO A 268 21.82 7.22 8.64
N ILE A 269 20.79 6.86 7.87
CA ILE A 269 20.94 6.24 6.55
C ILE A 269 20.73 7.27 5.46
N HIS A 270 21.82 7.53 4.73
CA HIS A 270 21.83 8.48 3.61
C HIS A 270 21.59 7.82 2.25
N LYS A 271 21.55 6.47 2.19
CA LYS A 271 21.34 5.68 0.98
C LYS A 271 20.83 4.27 1.32
N SER A 272 19.89 3.75 0.55
CA SER A 272 19.32 2.40 0.64
C SER A 272 19.23 1.78 -0.77
N PRO A 273 20.20 0.93 -1.17
CA PRO A 273 20.22 0.34 -2.52
C PRO A 273 18.94 -0.41 -2.91
N ALA A 274 18.18 -0.95 -1.95
CA ALA A 274 16.92 -1.65 -2.21
C ALA A 274 15.87 -0.76 -2.90
N ILE A 275 15.96 0.56 -2.74
CA ILE A 275 15.02 1.53 -3.31
C ILE A 275 15.13 1.64 -4.85
N SER A 276 16.32 1.46 -5.40
CA SER A 276 16.53 1.58 -6.86
C SER A 276 15.88 0.40 -7.59
N MET A 277 15.09 0.68 -8.62
CA MET A 277 14.55 -0.35 -9.51
C MET A 277 15.65 -1.06 -10.29
N GLY A 278 16.81 -0.42 -10.48
CA GLY A 278 17.98 -1.03 -11.11
C GLY A 278 18.56 -2.22 -10.35
N ASN A 279 18.28 -2.32 -9.04
CA ASN A 279 18.76 -3.40 -8.19
C ASN A 279 17.73 -4.53 -7.98
N GLN A 280 16.54 -4.40 -8.60
CA GLN A 280 15.47 -5.37 -8.44
C GLN A 280 15.65 -6.57 -9.38
N PRO A 281 15.28 -7.80 -8.97
CA PRO A 281 15.37 -8.97 -9.83
C PRO A 281 14.60 -8.80 -11.14
N TYR A 282 15.27 -9.08 -12.27
CA TYR A 282 14.66 -8.98 -13.60
C TYR A 282 14.46 -10.35 -14.25
N THR A 283 13.28 -10.54 -14.85
CA THR A 283 12.99 -11.68 -15.73
C THR A 283 12.31 -11.20 -17.01
N PRO A 284 12.71 -11.71 -18.20
CA PRO A 284 12.03 -11.40 -19.45
C PRO A 284 10.69 -12.14 -19.61
N ALA A 285 10.40 -13.12 -18.75
CA ALA A 285 9.18 -13.92 -18.85
C ALA A 285 7.92 -13.04 -18.81
N GLY A 286 6.99 -13.25 -19.74
CA GLY A 286 5.76 -12.47 -19.88
C GLY A 286 5.91 -11.11 -20.58
N ARG A 287 7.14 -10.65 -20.88
CA ARG A 287 7.35 -9.45 -21.72
C ARG A 287 6.90 -9.73 -23.15
N LYS A 288 6.50 -8.67 -23.85
CA LYS A 288 6.15 -8.71 -25.28
C LYS A 288 7.33 -8.28 -26.14
N CYS A 289 7.59 -9.01 -27.22
CA CYS A 289 8.59 -8.67 -28.22
C CYS A 289 7.92 -8.60 -29.59
N ALA A 290 8.01 -7.43 -30.23
CA ALA A 290 7.56 -7.21 -31.59
C ALA A 290 8.63 -7.67 -32.59
N ILE A 291 8.25 -8.53 -33.53
CA ILE A 291 9.11 -8.95 -34.64
C ILE A 291 8.52 -8.36 -35.92
N TYR A 292 9.24 -7.42 -36.52
CA TYR A 292 8.85 -6.81 -37.78
C TYR A 292 9.20 -7.73 -38.96
N CYS A 293 8.20 -8.06 -39.78
CA CYS A 293 8.32 -8.97 -40.91
C CYS A 293 7.79 -8.35 -42.20
N CYS A 294 8.43 -8.69 -43.33
CA CYS A 294 8.01 -8.32 -44.68
C CYS A 294 8.07 -9.54 -45.61
N ASN A 295 7.47 -9.43 -46.80
CA ASN A 295 7.53 -10.49 -47.80
C ASN A 295 8.98 -10.72 -48.26
N GLY A 296 9.39 -11.99 -48.37
CA GLY A 296 10.76 -12.40 -48.67
C GLY A 296 11.66 -12.56 -47.43
N ILE A 297 11.09 -12.54 -46.22
CA ILE A 297 11.85 -12.81 -45.00
C ILE A 297 12.33 -14.26 -44.96
N VAL A 298 13.60 -14.45 -44.60
CA VAL A 298 14.20 -15.78 -44.46
C VAL A 298 13.57 -16.52 -43.28
N LYS A 299 12.77 -17.54 -43.58
CA LYS A 299 12.01 -18.33 -42.59
C LYS A 299 12.87 -18.90 -41.47
N SER A 300 14.06 -19.43 -41.79
CA SER A 300 14.95 -20.04 -40.80
C SER A 300 15.37 -19.06 -39.69
N ASN A 301 15.59 -17.79 -40.03
CA ASN A 301 15.99 -16.77 -39.06
C ASN A 301 14.83 -16.40 -38.14
N LEU A 302 13.62 -16.30 -38.70
CA LEU A 302 12.41 -16.04 -37.93
C LEU A 302 12.13 -17.18 -36.95
N ASP A 303 12.21 -18.43 -37.40
CA ASP A 303 11.95 -19.60 -36.58
C ASP A 303 12.99 -19.74 -35.46
N ALA A 304 14.28 -19.48 -35.75
CA ALA A 304 15.34 -19.47 -34.74
C ALA A 304 15.12 -18.40 -33.67
N LEU A 305 14.76 -17.17 -34.07
CA LEU A 305 14.47 -16.07 -33.15
C LEU A 305 13.25 -16.39 -32.28
N ARG A 306 12.19 -16.94 -32.88
CA ARG A 306 10.99 -17.36 -32.15
C ARG A 306 11.31 -18.44 -31.12
N ALA A 307 12.07 -19.46 -31.50
CA ALA A 307 12.47 -20.53 -30.59
C ALA A 307 13.28 -20.00 -29.39
N ALA A 308 14.23 -19.08 -29.64
CA ALA A 308 15.04 -18.46 -28.58
C ALA A 308 14.17 -17.65 -27.60
N LEU A 309 13.25 -16.84 -28.11
CA LEU A 309 12.34 -16.02 -27.28
C LEU A 309 11.30 -16.85 -26.53
N THR A 310 10.76 -17.90 -27.15
CA THR A 310 9.83 -18.82 -26.48
C THR A 310 10.50 -19.56 -25.32
N LYS A 311 11.78 -19.94 -25.45
CA LYS A 311 12.55 -20.54 -24.34
C LYS A 311 12.65 -19.61 -23.12
N LEU A 312 12.67 -18.30 -23.35
CA LEU A 312 12.66 -17.27 -22.30
C LEU A 312 11.25 -16.91 -21.79
N LYS A 313 10.20 -17.58 -22.28
CA LYS A 313 8.78 -17.30 -21.98
C LYS A 313 8.36 -15.86 -22.36
N VAL A 314 8.98 -15.32 -23.40
CA VAL A 314 8.59 -14.03 -23.98
C VAL A 314 7.39 -14.24 -24.91
N VAL A 315 6.41 -13.33 -24.84
CA VAL A 315 5.26 -13.29 -25.73
C VAL A 315 5.67 -12.61 -27.03
N ILE A 316 5.49 -13.28 -28.16
CA ILE A 316 5.96 -12.81 -29.45
C ILE A 316 4.78 -12.29 -30.26
N GLU A 317 4.89 -11.06 -30.77
CA GLU A 317 3.92 -10.47 -31.70
C GLU A 317 4.61 -10.17 -33.03
N VAL A 318 4.15 -10.81 -34.11
CA VAL A 318 4.68 -10.56 -35.45
C VAL A 318 3.92 -9.38 -36.05
N ILE A 319 4.64 -8.33 -36.42
CA ILE A 319 4.11 -7.11 -37.01
C ILE A 319 4.51 -7.08 -38.47
N ALA A 320 3.52 -6.99 -39.35
CA ALA A 320 3.71 -6.89 -40.80
C ALA A 320 2.92 -5.71 -41.36
N VAL A 321 3.16 -5.38 -42.63
CA VAL A 321 2.49 -4.28 -43.34
C VAL A 321 0.96 -4.47 -43.41
N SER A 322 0.49 -5.71 -43.36
CA SER A 322 -0.94 -6.04 -43.29
C SER A 322 -1.14 -7.31 -42.46
N ALA A 323 -2.38 -7.57 -42.01
CA ALA A 323 -2.75 -8.81 -41.32
C ALA A 323 -2.79 -10.04 -42.25
N THR A 324 -2.51 -9.88 -43.55
CA THR A 324 -2.43 -11.01 -44.48
C THR A 324 -1.16 -11.83 -44.21
N PRO A 325 -1.17 -13.15 -44.48
CA PRO A 325 0.01 -13.99 -44.27
C PRO A 325 1.24 -13.46 -45.02
N VAL A 326 2.34 -13.27 -44.29
CA VAL A 326 3.63 -12.88 -44.86
C VAL A 326 4.18 -14.03 -45.71
N LYS A 327 4.60 -13.72 -46.93
CA LYS A 327 5.27 -14.69 -47.81
C LYS A 327 6.72 -14.82 -47.39
N THR A 328 7.10 -15.99 -46.88
CA THR A 328 8.48 -16.36 -46.51
C THR A 328 9.19 -17.05 -47.66
#